data_AF-A0A9E4GIG6-F1
#
_entry.id   AF-A0A9E4GIG6-F1
#
_cell.length_a   1.000
_cell.length_b   1.000
_cell.length_c   1.000
_cell.angle_alpha   90.00
_cell.angle_beta   90.00
_cell.angle_gamma   90.00
#
_symmetry.space_group_name_H-M   'P 1'
#
loop_
_entity.id
_entity.type
_entity.pdbx_description
1 polymer ?
#
loop_
_entity_poly.entity_id
_entity_poly.type
_entity_poly.pdbx_seq_one_letter_code
_entity_poly.pdbx_strand_id
1 'polypeptide(L)'
;MKSVNLVSILASVSICFLLVGCSSLPPLSEEELLQGLAEMEQHGPFQFKERTWPRLENKTIIYCGTISAAHSTEAGSSVTLNLEETHEEEPLGWSLEGRSDSPELTREYGVGDAICITGIFESYVVVQHYAPPYRGSVRLETWEKPAIS
;
A
#
# COMPACT_ATOMS: atom_id res chain seq x y z
N MET A 1 29.45 -41.29 51.52
CA MET A 1 28.57 -41.46 50.34
C MET A 1 27.68 -40.24 50.22
N LYS A 2 27.78 -39.51 49.09
CA LYS A 2 26.90 -38.42 48.58
C LYS A 2 26.71 -37.19 49.48
N SER A 3 26.68 -35.94 49.04
CA SER A 3 27.12 -35.17 47.87
C SER A 3 26.67 -33.72 48.13
N VAL A 4 27.55 -32.74 47.87
CA VAL A 4 27.29 -31.38 47.30
C VAL A 4 26.40 -30.41 48.11
N ASN A 5 26.99 -29.38 48.78
CA ASN A 5 27.17 -27.97 48.32
C ASN A 5 25.89 -27.27 47.83
N LEU A 6 25.35 -26.25 48.54
CA LEU A 6 25.69 -24.82 48.51
C LEU A 6 24.85 -24.03 47.48
N VAL A 7 24.71 -22.71 47.72
CA VAL A 7 23.99 -21.66 46.94
C VAL A 7 22.57 -21.41 47.47
N SER A 8 22.26 -20.40 48.30
CA SER A 8 22.64 -18.99 48.42
C SER A 8 22.04 -18.05 47.36
N ILE A 9 21.28 -17.08 47.89
CA ILE A 9 21.03 -15.70 47.40
C ILE A 9 19.75 -15.46 46.57
N LEU A 10 18.84 -14.72 47.24
CA LEU A 10 17.81 -13.86 46.68
C LEU A 10 18.39 -12.89 45.64
N ALA A 11 17.72 -12.75 44.50
CA ALA A 11 17.62 -11.46 43.82
C ALA A 11 16.33 -11.42 43.00
N SER A 12 15.35 -10.68 43.52
CA SER A 12 14.20 -10.21 42.76
C SER A 12 14.68 -9.26 41.67
N VAL A 13 14.47 -9.64 40.41
CA VAL A 13 14.38 -8.70 39.29
C VAL A 13 13.13 -9.06 38.51
N SER A 14 12.03 -8.35 38.83
CA SER A 14 10.98 -8.07 37.85
C SER A 14 11.63 -7.34 36.68
N ILE A 15 11.36 -7.77 35.44
CA ILE A 15 11.22 -6.90 34.25
C ILE A 15 10.64 -7.75 33.10
N CYS A 16 9.43 -7.35 32.69
CA CYS A 16 8.89 -7.29 31.34
C CYS A 16 9.16 -8.44 30.35
N PHE A 17 8.14 -9.28 30.13
CA PHE A 17 7.73 -9.58 28.76
C PHE A 17 6.46 -8.78 28.47
N LEU A 18 6.70 -7.54 28.04
CA LEU A 18 5.69 -6.68 27.43
C LEU A 18 5.29 -7.28 26.08
N LEU A 19 3.99 -7.53 25.95
CA LEU A 19 3.15 -7.30 24.77
C LEU A 19 3.88 -6.70 23.55
N VAL A 20 4.13 -7.52 22.53
CA VAL A 20 4.24 -7.04 21.14
C VAL A 20 3.43 -7.96 20.25
N GLY A 21 2.13 -8.05 20.52
CA GLY A 21 1.16 -8.40 19.50
C GLY A 21 0.95 -7.18 18.61
N CYS A 22 1.92 -6.88 17.76
CA CYS A 22 1.72 -5.91 16.69
C CYS A 22 0.85 -6.65 15.67
N SER A 23 -0.47 -6.62 15.86
CA SER A 23 -1.42 -7.07 14.84
C SER A 23 -1.38 -6.03 13.72
N SER A 24 -0.30 -6.00 12.93
CA SER A 24 -0.35 -5.39 11.61
C SER A 24 -1.44 -6.14 10.87
N LEU A 25 -2.55 -5.46 10.59
CA LEU A 25 -3.59 -6.02 9.72
C LEU A 25 -2.90 -6.50 8.44
N PRO A 26 -3.25 -7.69 7.92
CA PRO A 26 -2.63 -8.19 6.71
C PRO A 26 -2.78 -7.16 5.58
N PRO A 27 -1.79 -7.08 4.66
CA PRO A 27 -1.95 -6.29 3.44
C PRO A 27 -3.25 -6.65 2.75
N LEU A 28 -3.90 -5.65 2.17
CA LEU A 28 -5.05 -5.85 1.30
C LEU A 28 -4.56 -6.59 0.06
N SER A 29 -5.23 -7.70 -0.29
CA SER A 29 -4.93 -8.38 -1.55
C SER A 29 -5.29 -7.50 -2.74
N GLU A 30 -4.66 -7.76 -3.89
CA GLU A 30 -4.96 -7.06 -5.12
C GLU A 30 -6.44 -7.23 -5.51
N GLU A 31 -6.98 -8.44 -5.39
CA GLU A 31 -8.41 -8.71 -5.65
C GLU A 31 -9.34 -7.88 -4.76
N GLU A 32 -9.07 -7.82 -3.45
CA GLU A 32 -9.87 -7.01 -2.51
C GLU A 32 -9.75 -5.51 -2.81
N LEU A 33 -8.57 -5.04 -3.23
CA LEU A 33 -8.36 -3.67 -3.65
C LEU A 33 -9.20 -3.36 -4.89
N LEU A 34 -9.07 -4.15 -5.95
CA LEU A 34 -9.77 -3.93 -7.21
C LEU A 34 -11.29 -4.02 -7.04
N GLN A 35 -11.78 -5.00 -6.28
CA GLN A 35 -13.20 -5.12 -5.96
C GLN A 35 -13.70 -3.90 -5.18
N GLY A 36 -12.92 -3.43 -4.19
CA GLY A 36 -13.27 -2.24 -3.44
C GLY A 36 -13.34 -0.99 -4.33
N LEU A 37 -12.36 -0.80 -5.22
CA LEU A 37 -12.32 0.35 -6.13
C LEU A 37 -13.45 0.33 -7.16
N ALA A 38 -13.87 -0.85 -7.63
CA ALA A 38 -15.01 -1.02 -8.53
C ALA A 38 -16.33 -0.50 -7.94
N GLU A 39 -16.50 -0.56 -6.61
CA GLU A 39 -17.72 -0.05 -5.96
C GLU A 39 -17.91 1.47 -6.16
N MET A 40 -16.84 2.23 -6.44
CA MET A 40 -16.93 3.65 -6.81
C MET A 40 -17.76 3.87 -8.06
N GLU A 41 -17.55 3.03 -9.07
CA GLU A 41 -18.23 3.11 -10.37
C GLU A 41 -19.65 2.57 -10.25
N GLN A 42 -19.84 1.47 -9.52
CA GLN A 42 -21.14 0.82 -9.37
C GLN A 42 -22.13 1.60 -8.50
N HIS A 43 -21.64 2.28 -7.46
CA HIS A 43 -22.50 2.89 -6.43
C HIS A 43 -22.31 4.41 -6.27
N GLY A 44 -21.31 4.97 -6.93
CA GLY A 44 -20.97 6.38 -6.88
C GLY A 44 -20.20 6.80 -5.62
N PRO A 45 -19.67 8.04 -5.63
CA PRO A 45 -18.71 8.50 -4.62
C PRO A 45 -19.26 8.58 -3.21
N PHE A 46 -20.55 8.87 -3.06
CA PHE A 46 -21.17 8.93 -1.73
C PHE A 46 -21.21 7.55 -1.06
N GLN A 47 -21.68 6.52 -1.78
CA GLN A 47 -21.78 5.17 -1.20
C GLN A 47 -20.40 4.56 -0.99
N PHE A 48 -19.48 4.75 -1.94
CA PHE A 48 -18.10 4.32 -1.81
C PHE A 48 -17.45 4.89 -0.54
N LYS A 49 -17.61 6.20 -0.31
CA LYS A 49 -17.04 6.87 0.86
C LYS A 49 -17.56 6.28 2.18
N GLU A 50 -18.86 6.00 2.26
CA GLU A 50 -19.49 5.53 3.50
C GLU A 50 -19.25 4.04 3.78
N ARG A 51 -19.18 3.21 2.73
CA ARG A 51 -19.20 1.74 2.88
C ARG A 51 -17.87 1.07 2.58
N THR A 52 -17.06 1.65 1.71
CA THR A 52 -15.97 0.94 1.04
C THR A 52 -14.64 1.54 1.39
N TRP A 53 -14.55 2.87 1.32
CA TRP A 53 -13.36 3.60 1.73
C TRP A 53 -12.83 3.24 3.13
N PRO A 54 -13.66 3.08 4.18
CA PRO A 54 -13.16 2.70 5.52
C PRO A 54 -12.48 1.32 5.57
N ARG A 55 -12.74 0.46 4.57
CA ARG A 55 -12.10 -0.86 4.44
C ARG A 55 -10.76 -0.78 3.71
N LEU A 56 -10.57 0.23 2.86
CA LEU A 56 -9.40 0.44 2.02
C LEU A 56 -8.39 1.41 2.62
N GLU A 57 -8.86 2.44 3.33
CA GLU A 57 -8.01 3.50 3.86
C GLU A 57 -7.02 2.97 4.90
N ASN A 58 -5.80 3.49 4.84
CA ASN A 58 -4.69 3.11 5.72
C ASN A 58 -4.31 1.62 5.66
N LYS A 59 -4.75 0.89 4.63
CA LYS A 59 -4.28 -0.47 4.37
C LYS A 59 -2.98 -0.44 3.57
N THR A 60 -2.09 -1.37 3.90
CA THR A 60 -0.98 -1.70 3.01
C THR A 60 -1.56 -2.40 1.78
N ILE A 61 -1.21 -1.93 0.59
CA ILE A 61 -1.55 -2.54 -0.68
C ILE A 61 -0.27 -2.98 -1.39
N ILE A 62 -0.40 -3.99 -2.24
CA ILE A 62 0.60 -4.35 -3.24
C ILE A 62 -0.09 -4.28 -4.60
N TYR A 63 0.47 -3.51 -5.53
CA TYR A 63 -0.07 -3.42 -6.88
C TYR A 63 1.06 -3.34 -7.90
N CYS A 64 0.96 -4.11 -8.97
CA CYS A 64 1.90 -4.11 -10.08
C CYS A 64 1.22 -3.52 -11.33
N GLY A 65 1.93 -2.63 -12.03
CA GLY A 65 1.40 -2.03 -13.25
C GLY A 65 2.45 -1.24 -14.01
N THR A 66 2.02 -0.66 -15.12
CA THR A 66 2.87 0.18 -15.97
C THR A 66 2.81 1.64 -15.51
N ILE A 67 3.97 2.30 -15.43
CA ILE A 67 4.06 3.72 -15.11
C ILE A 67 3.51 4.55 -16.26
N SER A 68 2.39 5.25 -16.02
CA SER A 68 1.76 6.17 -16.98
C SER A 68 2.28 7.61 -16.84
N ALA A 69 2.74 7.99 -15.65
CA ALA A 69 3.39 9.27 -15.40
C ALA A 69 4.43 9.15 -14.28
N ALA A 70 5.50 9.93 -14.37
CA ALA A 70 6.57 10.00 -13.37
C ALA A 70 6.95 11.46 -13.13
N HIS A 71 7.11 11.86 -11.86
CA HIS A 71 7.47 13.21 -11.48
C HIS A 71 8.49 13.20 -10.33
N SER A 72 9.50 14.07 -10.41
CA SER A 72 10.51 14.25 -9.36
C SER A 72 10.61 15.71 -8.97
N THR A 73 10.80 15.95 -7.68
CA THR A 73 11.25 17.22 -7.11
C THR A 73 12.49 16.98 -6.25
N GLU A 74 13.06 18.04 -5.67
CA GLU A 74 14.12 17.89 -4.66
C GLU A 74 13.61 17.25 -3.35
N ALA A 75 12.31 17.33 -3.08
CA ALA A 75 11.68 16.85 -1.85
C ALA A 75 11.14 15.42 -1.91
N GLY A 76 11.17 14.79 -3.10
CA GLY A 76 10.60 13.46 -3.31
C GLY A 76 10.18 13.22 -4.74
N SER A 77 9.54 12.09 -4.99
CA SER A 77 9.08 11.68 -6.31
C SER A 77 7.72 10.98 -6.25
N SER A 78 7.04 10.95 -7.40
CA SER A 78 5.82 10.17 -7.57
C SER A 78 5.78 9.46 -8.92
N VAL A 79 5.10 8.32 -8.93
CA VAL A 79 4.74 7.57 -10.14
C VAL A 79 3.24 7.33 -10.13
N THR A 80 2.61 7.42 -11.30
CA THR A 80 1.20 7.07 -11.49
C THR A 80 1.13 5.75 -12.25
N LEU A 81 0.37 4.81 -11.73
CA LEU A 81 -0.01 3.55 -12.37
C LEU A 81 -1.47 3.65 -12.75
N ASN A 82 -1.81 3.41 -14.01
CA ASN A 82 -3.21 3.23 -14.38
C ASN A 82 -3.61 1.80 -14.00
N LEU A 83 -4.84 1.62 -13.51
CA LEU A 83 -5.35 0.27 -13.34
C LEU A 83 -5.64 -0.31 -14.72
N GLU A 84 -4.84 -1.29 -15.13
CA GLU A 84 -5.02 -1.98 -16.42
C GLU A 84 -6.09 -3.08 -16.34
N GLU A 85 -6.49 -3.44 -15.12
CA GLU A 85 -7.48 -4.49 -14.85
C GLU A 85 -8.91 -4.04 -15.14
N THR A 86 -9.72 -5.00 -15.61
CA THR A 86 -11.14 -4.81 -15.89
C THR A 86 -12.00 -5.42 -14.80
N HIS A 87 -13.11 -4.75 -14.45
CA HIS A 87 -14.17 -5.32 -13.64
C HIS A 87 -15.42 -5.46 -14.51
N GLU A 88 -16.02 -6.65 -14.56
CA GLU A 88 -17.19 -6.93 -15.41
C GLU A 88 -16.98 -6.54 -16.90
N GLU A 89 -15.77 -6.78 -17.43
CA GLU A 89 -15.34 -6.44 -18.80
C GLU A 89 -15.17 -4.93 -19.10
N GLU A 90 -15.35 -4.05 -18.11
CA GLU A 90 -15.08 -2.61 -18.24
C GLU A 90 -13.76 -2.22 -17.55
N PRO A 91 -12.93 -1.35 -18.16
CA PRO A 91 -11.72 -0.86 -17.51
C PRO A 91 -12.06 -0.08 -16.25
N LEU A 92 -11.37 -0.39 -15.14
CA LEU A 92 -11.49 0.42 -13.93
C LEU A 92 -10.98 1.84 -14.21
N GLY A 93 -11.83 2.83 -13.96
CA GLY A 93 -11.58 4.26 -14.12
C GLY A 93 -10.66 4.84 -13.04
N TRP A 94 -9.63 4.09 -12.64
CA TRP A 94 -8.75 4.39 -11.53
C TRP A 94 -7.27 4.50 -11.94
N SER A 95 -6.56 5.32 -11.18
CA SER A 95 -5.10 5.34 -11.15
C SER A 95 -4.61 5.34 -9.70
N LEU A 96 -3.42 4.80 -9.46
CA LEU A 96 -2.71 4.89 -8.19
C LEU A 96 -1.48 5.76 -8.34
N GLU A 97 -1.40 6.81 -7.55
CA GLU A 97 -0.21 7.66 -7.45
C GLU A 97 0.61 7.23 -6.23
N GLY A 98 1.72 6.54 -6.48
CA GLY A 98 2.71 6.19 -5.47
C GLY A 98 3.67 7.35 -5.22
N ARG A 99 3.75 7.82 -3.98
CA ARG A 99 4.63 8.93 -3.55
C ARG A 99 5.74 8.43 -2.63
N SER A 100 6.95 8.90 -2.87
CA SER A 100 8.14 8.62 -2.06
C SER A 100 8.79 9.93 -1.64
N ASP A 101 9.27 10.01 -0.40
CA ASP A 101 10.07 11.15 0.10
C ASP A 101 11.50 11.14 -0.47
N SER A 102 11.81 10.18 -1.34
CA SER A 102 13.09 10.05 -2.04
C SER A 102 12.92 10.35 -3.54
N PRO A 103 13.86 11.05 -4.18
CA PRO A 103 13.85 11.25 -5.64
C PRO A 103 14.33 10.01 -6.42
N GLU A 104 14.83 8.96 -5.75
CA GLU A 104 15.46 7.81 -6.43
C GLU A 104 14.49 6.99 -7.27
N LEU A 105 13.21 6.88 -6.88
CA LEU A 105 12.20 6.10 -7.62
C LEU A 105 12.15 6.51 -9.10
N THR A 106 12.11 7.80 -9.39
CA THR A 106 12.06 8.30 -10.78
C THR A 106 13.42 8.36 -11.48
N ARG A 107 14.51 8.05 -10.77
CA ARG A 107 15.83 7.84 -11.40
C ARG A 107 16.00 6.40 -11.86
N GLU A 108 15.38 5.46 -11.14
CA GLU A 108 15.43 4.03 -11.42
C GLU A 108 14.34 3.59 -12.41
N TYR A 109 13.19 4.26 -12.41
CA TYR A 109 12.02 3.91 -13.21
C TYR A 109 11.50 5.12 -14.01
N GLY A 110 11.10 4.87 -15.25
CA GLY A 110 10.51 5.84 -16.17
C GLY A 110 9.10 5.45 -16.64
N VAL A 111 8.49 6.35 -17.41
CA VAL A 111 7.19 6.07 -18.06
C VAL A 111 7.33 4.87 -18.99
N GLY A 112 6.39 3.92 -18.87
CA GLY A 112 6.39 2.66 -19.61
C GLY A 112 7.10 1.50 -18.88
N ASP A 113 7.82 1.76 -17.79
CA ASP A 113 8.37 0.68 -16.98
C ASP A 113 7.27 -0.01 -16.18
N ALA A 114 7.36 -1.34 -16.08
CA ALA A 114 6.54 -2.11 -15.15
C ALA A 114 7.18 -2.07 -13.75
N ILE A 115 6.36 -1.84 -12.72
CA ILE A 115 6.79 -1.74 -11.33
C ILE A 115 5.73 -2.34 -10.41
N CYS A 116 6.16 -2.95 -9.31
CA CYS A 116 5.31 -3.32 -8.20
C CYS A 116 5.54 -2.33 -7.05
N ILE A 117 4.47 -1.70 -6.58
CA ILE A 117 4.51 -0.80 -5.43
C ILE A 117 3.94 -1.50 -4.20
N THR A 118 4.58 -1.32 -3.05
CA THR A 118 4.00 -1.64 -1.75
C THR A 118 3.91 -0.36 -0.94
N GLY A 119 2.76 -0.09 -0.34
CA GLY A 119 2.59 1.12 0.46
C GLY A 119 1.22 1.27 1.08
N ILE A 120 1.02 2.36 1.81
CA ILE A 120 -0.23 2.66 2.51
C ILE A 120 -1.17 3.43 1.60
N PHE A 121 -2.41 2.96 1.43
CA PHE A 121 -3.43 3.66 0.65
C PHE A 121 -4.09 4.77 1.50
N GLU A 122 -3.70 6.02 1.28
CA GLU A 122 -3.98 7.12 2.23
C GLU A 122 -5.25 7.90 1.91
N SER A 123 -5.51 8.14 0.63
CA SER A 123 -6.61 9.00 0.19
C SER A 123 -6.98 8.73 -1.25
N TYR A 124 -8.13 9.26 -1.68
CA TYR A 124 -8.51 9.31 -3.08
C TYR A 124 -9.11 10.67 -3.43
N VAL A 125 -9.09 11.00 -4.71
CA VAL A 125 -9.73 12.18 -5.27
C VAL A 125 -10.57 11.80 -6.49
N VAL A 126 -11.69 12.50 -6.66
CA VAL A 126 -12.51 12.43 -7.87
C VAL A 126 -12.07 13.57 -8.78
N VAL A 127 -11.46 13.24 -9.90
CA VAL A 127 -10.93 14.20 -10.88
C VAL A 127 -11.95 14.36 -12.00
N GLN A 128 -12.93 15.23 -11.78
CA GLN A 128 -13.92 15.55 -12.81
C GLN A 128 -13.18 16.10 -14.04
N HIS A 129 -13.43 15.49 -15.22
CA HIS A 129 -12.82 15.81 -16.52
C HIS A 129 -11.44 15.21 -16.85
N TYR A 130 -10.96 14.22 -16.09
CA TYR A 130 -9.80 13.40 -16.48
C TYR A 130 -10.20 11.94 -16.72
N ALA A 131 -9.43 11.25 -17.55
CA ALA A 131 -9.44 9.80 -17.69
C ALA A 131 -8.07 9.27 -17.26
N PRO A 132 -7.98 8.43 -16.20
CA PRO A 132 -9.07 7.94 -15.35
C PRO A 132 -9.70 9.03 -14.44
N PRO A 133 -11.02 8.97 -14.16
CA PRO A 133 -11.72 9.95 -13.32
C PRO A 133 -11.43 9.82 -11.83
N TYR A 134 -10.83 8.72 -11.38
CA TYR A 134 -10.48 8.48 -9.99
C TYR A 134 -8.98 8.31 -9.81
N ARG A 135 -8.44 8.88 -8.73
CA ARG A 135 -7.04 8.73 -8.36
C ARG A 135 -6.91 8.39 -6.89
N GLY A 136 -6.25 7.29 -6.59
CA GLY A 136 -5.81 6.92 -5.26
C GLY A 136 -4.39 7.40 -4.98
N SER A 137 -4.10 7.84 -3.75
CA SER A 137 -2.76 8.22 -3.29
C SER A 137 -2.19 7.15 -2.38
N VAL A 138 -1.00 6.66 -2.71
CA VAL A 138 -0.29 5.62 -1.97
C VAL A 138 1.01 6.22 -1.45
N ARG A 139 1.25 6.14 -0.14
CA ARG A 139 2.57 6.44 0.42
C ARG A 139 3.43 5.18 0.33
N LEU A 140 4.48 5.26 -0.48
CA LEU A 140 5.32 4.10 -0.79
C LEU A 140 6.19 3.72 0.40
N GLU A 141 6.21 2.42 0.67
CA GLU A 141 7.15 1.79 1.59
C GLU A 141 8.27 1.10 0.82
N THR A 142 7.91 0.40 -0.28
CA THR A 142 8.86 -0.20 -1.21
C THR A 142 8.37 -0.12 -2.65
N TRP A 143 9.30 -0.27 -3.58
CA TRP A 143 9.03 -0.38 -5.01
C TRP A 143 10.08 -1.28 -5.66
N GLU A 144 9.66 -2.14 -6.58
CA GLU A 144 10.55 -3.10 -7.23
C GLU A 144 10.11 -3.43 -8.65
N LYS A 145 11.05 -3.92 -9.47
CA LYS A 145 10.71 -4.50 -10.77
C LYS A 145 9.90 -5.77 -10.55
N PRO A 146 8.88 -6.05 -11.39
CA PRO A 146 8.13 -7.30 -11.32
C PRO A 146 9.08 -8.49 -11.38
N ALA A 147 8.80 -9.53 -10.59
CA ALA A 147 9.51 -10.79 -10.71
C ALA A 147 9.31 -11.33 -12.13
N ILE A 148 10.41 -11.55 -12.85
CA ILE A 148 10.37 -12.14 -14.19
C ILE A 148 9.87 -13.58 -14.03
N SER A 149 8.70 -13.89 -14.57
CA SER A 149 8.12 -15.24 -14.62
C SER A 149 8.55 -16.02 -15.85
#